data_AF-A0A7Y6BSR0-F1
#
_entry.id   AF-A0A7Y6BSR0-F1
#
_cell.length_a   1.000
_cell.length_b   1.000
_cell.length_c   1.000
_cell.angle_alpha   90.00
_cell.angle_beta   90.00
_cell.angle_gamma   90.00
#
_symmetry.space_group_name_H-M   'P 1'
#
loop_
_entity.id
_entity.type
_entity.pdbx_description
1 polymer ?
#
loop_
_entity_poly.entity_id
_entity_poly.type
_entity_poly.pdbx_seq_one_letter_code
_entity_poly.pdbx_strand_id
1 'polypeptide(L)'
;MSEINSQALREAAEQAMHDDWGFDADLFHELVTPSIVLELLDERERNQQYIKRRDQENEDIALTVGKLRVELETAKSKLNEQREYYEGVISDGSKRIAKLESNEVREDGNQFLVVRHPGKTPVIKHCT
;
A
#
# COMPACT_ATOMS: atom_id res chain seq x y z
N MET A 1 30.00 -26.85 10.06
CA MET A 1 28.67 -27.44 10.28
C MET A 1 28.57 -28.58 9.30
N SER A 2 28.48 -29.81 9.81
CA SER A 2 28.09 -30.98 9.02
C SER A 2 26.74 -30.66 8.39
N GLU A 3 26.62 -30.77 7.08
CA GLU A 3 25.32 -30.67 6.44
C GLU A 3 24.63 -32.02 6.69
N ILE A 4 23.76 -32.08 7.70
CA ILE A 4 22.99 -33.28 7.99
C ILE A 4 22.13 -33.57 6.76
N ASN A 5 22.24 -34.77 6.21
CA ASN A 5 21.34 -35.21 5.15
C ASN A 5 20.03 -35.71 5.75
N SER A 6 19.14 -34.77 6.10
CA SER A 6 17.83 -35.05 6.72
C SER A 6 16.94 -35.92 5.84
N GLN A 7 17.12 -35.86 4.51
CA GLN A 7 16.37 -36.69 3.57
C GLN A 7 16.85 -38.15 3.62
N ALA A 8 18.16 -38.40 3.61
CA ALA A 8 18.70 -39.75 3.76
C ALA A 8 18.36 -40.38 5.12
N LEU A 9 18.39 -39.59 6.20
CA LEU A 9 17.96 -40.06 7.52
C LEU A 9 16.47 -40.41 7.54
N ARG A 10 15.63 -39.63 6.86
CA ARG A 10 14.19 -39.90 6.74
C ARG A 10 13.93 -41.17 5.94
N GLU A 11 14.59 -41.34 4.79
CA GLU A 11 14.46 -42.54 3.96
C GLU A 11 14.91 -43.81 4.70
N ALA A 12 16.04 -43.74 5.41
CA ALA A 12 16.51 -44.83 6.25
C ALA A 12 15.54 -45.13 7.41
N ALA A 13 14.95 -44.10 8.03
CA ALA A 13 13.93 -44.29 9.06
C ALA A 13 12.66 -44.97 8.52
N GLU A 14 12.18 -44.52 7.36
CA GLU A 14 10.99 -45.08 6.70
C GLU A 14 11.23 -46.55 6.29
N GLN A 15 12.42 -46.89 5.79
CA GLN A 15 12.81 -48.27 5.47
C GLN A 15 12.91 -49.16 6.73
N ALA A 16 13.57 -48.68 7.79
CA ALA A 16 13.70 -49.40 9.05
C ALA A 16 12.36 -49.66 9.77
N MET A 17 11.29 -48.92 9.45
CA MET A 17 9.95 -49.13 9.99
C MET A 17 9.16 -50.25 9.28
N HIS A 18 9.61 -50.72 8.11
CA HIS A 18 9.00 -51.86 7.42
C HIS A 18 9.60 -53.18 7.94
N ASP A 19 8.77 -54.23 8.09
CA ASP A 19 9.13 -55.53 8.70
C ASP A 19 10.16 -56.37 7.90
N ASP A 20 10.94 -55.77 7.00
CA ASP A 20 11.99 -56.47 6.25
C ASP A 20 13.26 -56.57 7.11
N TRP A 21 13.68 -57.80 7.41
CA TRP A 21 14.60 -58.12 8.51
C TRP A 21 15.96 -57.38 8.48
N GLY A 22 16.25 -56.69 9.59
CA GLY A 22 17.57 -56.51 10.21
C GLY A 22 18.53 -55.49 9.58
N PHE A 23 18.68 -55.52 8.25
CA PHE A 23 19.71 -54.72 7.56
C PHE A 23 19.38 -53.22 7.59
N ASP A 24 18.11 -52.85 7.35
CA ASP A 24 17.69 -51.45 7.28
C ASP A 24 17.66 -50.78 8.66
N ALA A 25 17.35 -51.55 9.72
CA ALA A 25 17.41 -51.06 11.10
C ALA A 25 18.85 -50.81 11.56
N ASP A 26 19.80 -51.67 11.18
CA ASP A 26 21.22 -51.49 11.48
C ASP A 26 21.80 -50.27 10.76
N LEU A 27 21.43 -50.08 9.48
CA LEU A 27 21.80 -48.89 8.70
C LEU A 27 21.28 -47.60 9.34
N PHE A 28 20.01 -47.59 9.79
CA PHE A 28 19.45 -46.44 10.48
C PHE A 28 20.19 -46.14 11.80
N HIS A 29 20.52 -47.15 12.61
CA HIS A 29 21.29 -46.95 13.84
C HIS A 29 22.71 -46.42 13.59
N GLU A 30 23.36 -46.84 12.50
CA GLU A 30 24.68 -46.32 12.11
C GLU A 30 24.59 -44.84 11.70
N LEU A 31 23.53 -44.46 11.00
CA LEU A 31 23.29 -43.08 10.59
C LEU A 31 22.81 -42.18 11.74
N VAL A 32 22.09 -42.71 12.74
CA VAL A 32 21.52 -41.92 13.84
C VAL A 32 22.45 -41.94 15.05
N THR A 33 23.59 -41.27 14.89
CA THR A 33 24.52 -41.06 16.01
C THR A 33 24.00 -40.00 16.98
N PRO A 34 24.38 -40.02 18.27
CA PRO A 34 24.03 -38.96 19.22
C PRO A 34 24.40 -37.55 18.74
N SER A 35 25.48 -37.41 17.97
CA SER A 35 25.89 -36.13 17.37
C SER A 35 24.85 -35.61 16.38
N ILE A 36 24.32 -36.48 15.52
CA ILE A 36 23.31 -36.12 14.52
C ILE A 36 21.98 -35.76 15.20
N VAL A 37 21.61 -36.49 16.26
CA VAL A 37 20.41 -36.16 17.06
C VAL A 37 20.53 -34.77 17.69
N LEU A 38 21.69 -34.43 18.27
CA LEU A 38 21.94 -33.11 18.84
C LEU A 38 21.90 -32.00 17.79
N GLU A 39 22.57 -32.19 16.65
CA GLU A 39 22.55 -31.18 15.58
C GLU A 39 21.12 -30.94 15.02
N LEU A 40 20.29 -31.99 14.91
CA LEU A 40 18.87 -31.86 14.53
C LEU A 40 18.03 -31.13 15.58
N LEU A 41 18.30 -31.33 16.87
CA LEU A 41 17.64 -30.60 17.96
C LEU A 41 18.03 -29.11 17.94
N ASP A 42 19.32 -28.80 17.74
CA ASP A 42 19.81 -27.44 17.62
C ASP A 42 19.25 -26.73 16.39
N GLU A 43 19.13 -27.42 15.25
CA GLU A 43 18.47 -26.91 14.06
C GLU A 43 16.97 -26.63 14.31
N ARG A 44 16.27 -27.57 14.95
CA ARG A 44 14.86 -27.41 15.30
C ARG A 44 14.65 -26.20 16.23
N GLU A 45 15.50 -26.03 17.23
CA GLU A 45 15.42 -24.89 18.16
C GLU A 45 15.65 -23.56 17.42
N ARG A 46 16.69 -23.49 16.58
CA ARG A 46 16.93 -22.30 15.73
C ARG A 46 15.74 -21.98 14.82
N ASN A 47 15.13 -22.99 14.21
CA ASN A 47 13.95 -22.82 13.36
C ASN A 47 12.74 -22.33 14.14
N GLN A 48 12.51 -22.84 15.36
CA GLN A 48 11.44 -22.34 16.24
C GLN A 48 11.66 -20.87 16.65
N GLN A 49 12.90 -20.49 16.98
CA GLN A 49 13.22 -19.10 17.29
C GLN A 49 13.05 -18.19 16.06
N TYR A 50 13.39 -18.66 14.87
CA TYR A 50 13.16 -17.93 13.62
C TYR A 50 11.66 -17.67 13.39
N ILE A 51 10.81 -18.70 13.55
CA ILE A 51 9.35 -18.56 13.41
C ILE A 51 8.82 -17.52 14.40
N LYS A 52 9.19 -17.59 15.68
CA LYS A 52 8.77 -16.60 16.68
C LYS A 52 9.14 -15.16 16.31
N ARG A 53 10.37 -14.94 15.81
CA ARG A 53 10.81 -13.61 15.37
C ARG A 53 10.01 -13.12 14.16
N ARG A 54 9.73 -14.01 13.20
CA ARG A 54 8.93 -13.68 12.02
C ARG A 54 7.48 -13.38 12.37
N ASP A 55 6.90 -14.10 13.32
CA ASP A 55 5.54 -13.84 13.79
C ASP A 55 5.45 -12.46 14.45
N GLN A 56 6.43 -12.11 15.31
CA GLN A 56 6.50 -10.77 15.91
C GLN A 56 6.68 -9.67 14.86
N GLU A 57 7.60 -9.86 13.90
CA GLU A 57 7.83 -8.91 12.81
C GLU A 57 6.55 -8.72 11.97
N ASN A 58 5.85 -9.81 11.67
CA ASN A 58 4.59 -9.76 10.92
C ASN A 58 3.49 -9.02 11.70
N GLU A 59 3.42 -9.18 13.02
CA GLU A 59 2.50 -8.43 13.88
C GLU A 59 2.81 -6.93 13.85
N ASP A 60 4.09 -6.56 14.02
CA ASP A 60 4.52 -5.16 13.96
C ASP A 60 4.25 -4.52 12.58
N ILE A 61 4.46 -5.28 11.51
CA ILE A 61 4.11 -4.87 10.14
C ILE A 61 2.60 -4.68 10.01
N ALA A 62 1.78 -5.62 10.52
CA ALA A 62 0.33 -5.53 10.45
C ALA A 62 -0.19 -4.29 11.18
N LEU A 63 0.37 -3.98 12.36
CA LEU A 63 0.04 -2.78 13.13
C LEU A 63 0.40 -1.51 12.36
N THR A 64 1.59 -1.46 11.75
CA THR A 64 2.06 -0.29 10.99
C THR A 64 1.23 -0.07 9.73
N VAL A 65 0.97 -1.13 8.96
CA VAL A 65 0.11 -1.08 7.77
C VAL A 65 -1.31 -0.67 8.15
N GLY A 66 -1.83 -1.15 9.29
CA GLY A 66 -3.13 -0.74 9.83
C GLY A 66 -3.21 0.77 10.06
N LYS A 67 -2.21 1.36 10.74
CA LYS A 67 -2.14 2.81 10.96
C LYS A 67 -2.08 3.60 9.66
N LEU A 68 -1.19 3.21 8.75
CA LEU A 68 -1.02 3.88 7.45
C LEU A 68 -2.30 3.85 6.61
N ARG A 69 -3.08 2.77 6.66
CA ARG A 69 -4.36 2.69 5.96
C ARG A 69 -5.37 3.71 6.49
N VAL A 70 -5.44 3.88 7.81
CA VAL A 70 -6.33 4.87 8.44
C VAL A 70 -5.90 6.30 8.11
N GLU A 71 -4.60 6.58 8.19
CA GLU A 71 -4.04 7.89 7.81
C GLU A 71 -4.28 8.21 6.33
N LEU A 72 -4.11 7.22 5.45
CA LEU A 72 -4.36 7.37 4.03
C LEU A 72 -5.84 7.65 3.73
N GLU A 73 -6.76 6.95 4.40
CA GLU A 73 -8.19 7.15 4.20
C GLU A 73 -8.64 8.53 4.69
N THR A 74 -8.14 8.97 5.85
CA THR A 74 -8.41 10.31 6.36
C THR A 74 -7.83 11.41 5.47
N ALA A 75 -6.63 11.22 4.90
CA ALA A 75 -6.05 12.15 3.94
C ALA A 75 -6.87 12.21 2.63
N LYS A 76 -7.35 11.07 2.13
CA LYS A 76 -8.23 11.01 0.96
C LYS A 76 -9.56 11.72 1.19
N SER A 77 -10.20 11.53 2.35
CA SER A 77 -11.45 12.24 2.69
C SER A 77 -11.24 13.75 2.64
N LYS A 78 -10.18 14.26 3.27
CA LYS A 78 -9.86 15.70 3.26
C LYS A 78 -9.63 16.25 1.85
N LEU A 79 -8.96 15.48 0.99
CA LEU A 79 -8.76 15.88 -0.41
C LEU A 79 -10.08 15.92 -1.19
N ASN A 80 -10.99 14.96 -0.94
CA ASN A 80 -12.30 14.97 -1.57
C ASN A 80 -13.15 16.16 -1.11
N GLU A 81 -13.16 16.46 0.19
CA GLU A 81 -13.83 17.64 0.75
C GLU A 81 -13.30 18.94 0.12
N GLN A 82 -11.98 19.07 -0.04
CA GLN A 82 -11.38 20.23 -0.72
C GLN A 82 -11.79 20.30 -2.19
N ARG A 83 -11.82 19.15 -2.90
CA ARG A 83 -12.25 19.08 -4.30
C ARG A 83 -13.68 19.58 -4.45
N GLU A 84 -14.60 19.10 -3.62
CA GLU A 84 -16.01 19.51 -3.63
C GLU A 84 -16.17 21.00 -3.33
N TYR A 85 -15.42 21.54 -2.37
CA TYR A 85 -15.42 22.97 -2.07
C TYR A 85 -15.03 23.82 -3.29
N TYR A 86 -13.90 23.51 -3.94
CA TYR A 86 -13.45 24.27 -5.11
C TYR A 86 -14.39 24.11 -6.30
N GLU A 87 -14.95 22.92 -6.51
CA GLU A 87 -15.96 22.68 -7.54
C GLU A 87 -17.20 23.57 -7.32
N GLY A 88 -17.64 23.74 -6.07
CA GLY A 88 -18.70 24.67 -5.70
C GLY A 88 -18.36 26.13 -5.99
N VAL A 89 -17.17 26.59 -5.60
CA VAL A 89 -16.71 27.98 -5.84
C VAL A 89 -16.61 28.27 -7.35
N ILE A 90 -16.06 27.33 -8.12
CA ILE A 90 -15.92 27.46 -9.58
C ILE A 90 -17.32 27.47 -10.24
N SER A 91 -18.24 26.62 -9.78
CA SER A 91 -19.62 26.59 -10.28
C SER A 91 -20.35 27.91 -10.05
N ASP A 92 -20.27 28.46 -8.83
CA ASP A 92 -20.88 29.76 -8.51
C ASP A 92 -20.27 30.90 -9.35
N GLY A 93 -18.94 30.95 -9.44
CA GLY A 93 -18.22 31.89 -10.29
C GLY A 93 -18.65 31.81 -11.76
N SER A 94 -18.77 30.60 -12.30
CA SER A 94 -19.20 30.35 -13.69
C SER A 94 -20.63 30.84 -13.93
N LYS A 95 -21.56 30.59 -12.99
CA LYS A 95 -22.93 31.13 -13.06
C LYS A 95 -22.97 32.65 -13.05
N ARG A 96 -22.13 33.28 -12.22
CA ARG A 96 -22.03 34.74 -12.15
C ARG A 96 -21.48 35.35 -13.44
N ILE A 97 -20.47 34.73 -14.06
CA ILE A 97 -19.93 35.14 -15.36
C ILE A 97 -21.02 35.04 -16.43
N ALA A 98 -21.69 33.90 -16.55
CA ALA A 98 -22.76 33.71 -17.53
C ALA A 98 -23.88 34.76 -17.40
N LYS A 99 -24.24 35.14 -16.16
CA LYS A 99 -25.21 36.21 -15.89
C LYS A 99 -24.71 37.60 -16.30
N LEU A 100 -23.42 37.88 -16.12
CA LEU A 100 -22.82 39.14 -16.55
C LEU A 100 -22.77 39.22 -18.08
N GLU A 101 -22.36 38.13 -18.75
CA GLU A 101 -22.34 38.02 -20.21
C GLU A 101 -23.74 38.14 -20.81
N SER A 102 -24.77 37.54 -20.21
CA SER A 102 -26.15 37.67 -20.70
C SER A 102 -26.71 39.09 -20.56
N ASN A 103 -26.21 39.85 -19.59
CA ASN A 103 -26.61 41.24 -19.36
C ASN A 103 -25.75 42.24 -20.16
N GLU A 104 -24.69 41.77 -20.83
CA GLU A 104 -23.83 42.60 -21.64
C GLU A 104 -24.55 42.96 -22.95
N VAL A 105 -24.87 44.23 -23.12
CA VAL A 105 -25.44 44.76 -24.35
C VAL A 105 -24.29 45.16 -25.27
N ARG A 106 -24.08 44.39 -26.34
CA ARG A 106 -23.17 44.74 -27.44
C ARG A 106 -24.00 45.18 -28.63
N GLU A 107 -23.84 46.43 -29.05
CA GLU A 107 -24.49 46.93 -30.26
C GLU A 107 -23.61 46.58 -31.47
N ASP A 108 -24.17 45.82 -32.42
CA ASP A 108 -23.47 45.46 -33.65
C ASP A 108 -23.09 46.70 -34.46
N GLY A 109 -21.79 46.83 -34.75
CA GLY A 109 -21.22 47.97 -35.46
C GLY A 109 -20.72 49.12 -34.58
N ASN A 110 -20.88 49.04 -33.26
CA ASN A 110 -20.43 50.10 -32.36
C ASN A 110 -18.93 49.91 -32.01
N GLN A 111 -18.06 50.78 -32.51
CA GLN A 111 -16.61 50.74 -32.30
C GLN A 111 -16.18 51.20 -30.90
N PHE A 112 -17.12 51.70 -30.10
CA PHE A 112 -16.85 52.38 -28.84
C PHE A 112 -17.62 51.74 -27.68
N LEU A 113 -16.91 51.39 -26.61
CA LEU A 113 -17.48 50.95 -25.34
C LEU A 113 -17.40 52.10 -24.33
N VAL A 114 -18.55 52.54 -23.80
CA VAL A 114 -18.64 53.59 -22.77
C VAL A 114 -18.69 52.94 -21.39
N VAL A 115 -17.56 52.94 -20.68
CA VAL A 115 -17.45 52.39 -19.32
C VAL A 115 -17.76 53.48 -18.30
N ARG A 116 -18.80 53.27 -17.48
CA ARG A 116 -19.17 54.19 -16.39
C ARG A 116 -18.82 53.56 -15.03
N HIS A 117 -18.07 54.28 -14.20
CA HIS A 117 -17.82 53.92 -12.81
C HIS A 117 -18.40 54.98 -11.86
N PRO A 118 -18.98 54.60 -10.71
CA PRO A 118 -19.52 55.57 -9.75
C PRO A 118 -18.44 56.56 -9.31
N GLY A 119 -18.76 57.86 -9.36
CA GLY A 119 -17.86 58.93 -8.92
C GLY A 119 -16.68 59.24 -9.87
N LYS A 120 -16.62 58.64 -11.07
CA LYS A 120 -15.59 58.92 -12.08
C LYS A 120 -16.22 59.37 -13.39
N THR A 121 -15.52 60.24 -14.13
CA THR A 121 -15.89 60.61 -15.49
C THR A 121 -15.90 59.36 -16.37
N PRO A 122 -16.95 59.13 -17.18
CA PRO A 122 -17.04 57.96 -18.03
C PRO A 122 -15.88 57.89 -19.03
N VAL A 123 -15.39 56.68 -19.29
CA VAL A 123 -14.25 56.43 -20.20
C VAL A 123 -14.77 55.73 -21.45
N ILE A 124 -14.41 56.27 -22.61
CA ILE A 124 -14.72 55.65 -23.91
C ILE A 124 -13.50 54.83 -24.35
N LYS A 125 -13.69 53.53 -24.56
CA LYS A 125 -12.65 52.64 -25.09
C LYS A 125 -13.00 52.26 -26.52
N HIS A 126 -11.99 52.21 -27.40
CA HIS A 126 -12.15 51.66 -28.73
C HIS A 126 -12.12 50.13 -28.62
N CYS A 127 -13.18 49.45 -29.07
CA CYS A 127 -13.16 48.01 -29.24
C CYS A 127 -12.40 47.69 -30.53
N THR A 128 -11.46 46.76 -30.48
CA THR A 128 -10.74 46.23 -31.66
C THR A 128 -11.30 44.86 -32.01
#